data_AF-A0A5C7WFY3-F1
#
_entry.id   AF-A0A5C7WFY3-F1
#
_cell.length_a   1.000
_cell.length_b   1.000
_cell.length_c   1.000
_cell.angle_alpha   90.00
_cell.angle_beta   90.00
_cell.angle_gamma   90.00
#
_symmetry.space_group_name_H-M   'P 1'
#
loop_
_entity.id
_entity.type
_entity.pdbx_description
1 polymer ?
#
loop_
_entity_poly.entity_id
_entity_poly.type
_entity_poly.pdbx_seq_one_letter_code
_entity_poly.pdbx_strand_id
1 'polypeptide(L)'
;MGIRPGTGAHGKPSKGLLMARDVTTVQTATSPQEARTCRRPDVPLVTEARERGNVTSGLLETPRICGVSRAEVRPIRRIAVAVQEADGGGFLFSAVDGDDAALRWSGTLRSATADVALLEVFVQIRREIDLPDRIRFLVRVPRGSLLWAHQEELRSALPNCTIQGPGPRDGDLMTAAEAGLPAETPPPVDQLLLPALTVAADGSVRGRFGGYGWLASDGRYGLQGRIDSRRFIGCRASMVAELRAIDDAVRKVPGRRLNIFCDNSYAVSMARKWMDGQQILPEGYRTERAAGKTAGLLIAQRRLHLNRARIDIRWTRSHQGEPLNEGADALARLASRYIRGDSGLSPTEYRRRARGLAEAFAAEFCASHEPIQPPASPTGNIARIPSRITAWAATSDSL
;
A
#
# COMPACT_ATOMS: atom_id res chain seq x y z
N MET A 1 11.02 -81.81 -20.90
CA MET A 1 10.66 -81.78 -22.34
C MET A 1 9.70 -80.61 -22.49
N GLY A 2 9.98 -79.51 -23.19
CA GLY A 2 10.29 -79.43 -24.64
C GLY A 2 8.95 -79.24 -25.39
N ILE A 3 8.75 -78.36 -26.39
CA ILE A 3 9.65 -77.61 -27.28
C ILE A 3 8.94 -76.30 -27.76
N ARG A 4 9.71 -75.25 -28.07
CA ARG A 4 9.37 -74.01 -28.84
C ARG A 4 10.07 -74.11 -30.23
N PRO A 5 9.86 -73.25 -31.27
CA PRO A 5 8.86 -72.20 -31.55
C PRO A 5 8.44 -72.14 -33.07
N GLY A 6 7.88 -71.01 -33.52
CA GLY A 6 8.01 -70.46 -34.89
C GLY A 6 7.41 -69.04 -34.94
N THR A 7 8.12 -67.91 -35.10
CA THR A 7 9.07 -67.36 -36.11
C THR A 7 8.41 -66.79 -37.38
N GLY A 8 8.48 -65.46 -37.52
CA GLY A 8 8.18 -64.71 -38.75
C GLY A 8 8.82 -63.31 -38.74
N ALA A 9 9.53 -62.95 -39.82
CA ALA A 9 10.27 -61.70 -40.05
C ALA A 9 10.24 -61.38 -41.57
N HIS A 10 10.63 -60.23 -42.12
CA HIS A 10 11.42 -59.07 -41.65
C HIS A 10 10.63 -57.75 -41.91
N GLY A 11 11.14 -56.50 -41.86
CA GLY A 11 12.50 -55.95 -41.70
C GLY A 11 12.49 -54.41 -41.76
N LYS A 12 13.64 -53.79 -41.44
CA LYS A 12 13.89 -52.35 -41.68
C LYS A 12 14.45 -52.12 -43.10
N PRO A 13 14.33 -50.91 -43.67
CA PRO A 13 15.36 -50.34 -44.53
C PRO A 13 16.27 -49.36 -43.74
N SER A 14 17.47 -49.14 -44.27
CA SER A 14 18.55 -48.37 -43.65
C SER A 14 18.87 -47.08 -44.42
N LYS A 15 19.43 -46.10 -43.69
CA LYS A 15 20.29 -44.98 -44.11
C LYS A 15 20.53 -44.78 -45.64
N GLY A 16 20.18 -43.59 -46.12
CA GLY A 16 20.82 -42.93 -47.27
C GLY A 16 21.56 -41.67 -46.83
N LEU A 17 22.74 -41.40 -47.38
CA LEU A 17 23.65 -40.30 -47.01
C LEU A 17 23.97 -39.46 -48.25
N LEU A 18 23.60 -38.17 -48.24
CA LEU A 18 24.17 -37.07 -49.03
C LEU A 18 23.87 -35.79 -48.22
N MET A 19 24.83 -35.09 -47.61
CA MET A 19 25.99 -34.33 -48.14
C MET A 19 25.64 -33.00 -48.85
N ALA A 20 26.25 -31.95 -48.28
CA ALA A 20 26.56 -30.63 -48.82
C ALA A 20 25.48 -29.51 -48.85
N ARG A 21 25.82 -28.43 -48.13
CA ARG A 21 25.70 -27.00 -48.51
C ARG A 21 24.28 -26.38 -48.50
N ASP A 22 24.05 -25.13 -48.08
CA ASP A 22 24.99 -24.03 -47.77
C ASP A 22 24.68 -23.28 -46.46
N VAL A 23 25.73 -22.64 -45.91
CA VAL A 23 25.64 -21.65 -44.84
C VAL A 23 25.62 -20.27 -45.47
N THR A 24 24.48 -19.56 -45.41
CA THR A 24 24.41 -18.17 -45.89
C THR A 24 24.92 -17.20 -44.83
N THR A 25 26.24 -17.13 -44.73
CA THR A 25 26.95 -16.00 -44.10
C THR A 25 26.65 -14.72 -44.88
N VAL A 26 26.16 -13.67 -44.21
CA VAL A 26 26.20 -12.31 -44.74
C VAL A 26 27.21 -11.50 -43.92
N GLN A 27 28.47 -11.60 -44.34
CA GLN A 27 29.50 -10.63 -44.02
C GLN A 27 29.85 -9.90 -45.31
N THR A 28 29.68 -8.58 -45.33
CA THR A 28 30.38 -7.70 -46.27
C THR A 28 31.11 -6.63 -45.47
N ALA A 29 32.40 -6.89 -45.27
CA ALA A 29 33.40 -5.90 -44.92
C ALA A 29 33.60 -4.92 -46.11
N THR A 30 34.23 -3.73 -46.03
CA THR A 30 35.00 -3.08 -44.96
C THR A 30 35.06 -1.56 -45.21
N SER A 31 35.46 -0.79 -44.18
CA SER A 31 36.38 0.37 -44.30
C SER A 31 35.82 1.78 -44.61
N PRO A 32 36.55 2.86 -44.23
CA PRO A 32 36.02 3.74 -43.18
C PRO A 32 36.11 5.24 -43.50
N GLN A 33 35.31 6.08 -42.84
CA GLN A 33 35.60 7.52 -42.82
C GLN A 33 35.17 8.28 -41.55
N GLU A 34 36.17 8.94 -40.96
CA GLU A 34 36.17 10.27 -40.33
C GLU A 34 35.30 10.56 -39.09
N ALA A 35 36.02 10.75 -37.98
CA ALA A 35 35.54 11.41 -36.79
C ALA A 35 35.17 12.89 -37.06
N ARG A 36 33.88 13.23 -36.94
CA ARG A 36 33.43 14.63 -36.99
C ARG A 36 33.49 15.28 -35.61
N THR A 37 34.56 16.03 -35.40
CA THR A 37 34.65 17.02 -34.32
C THR A 37 33.67 18.17 -34.59
N CYS A 38 32.95 18.63 -33.57
CA CYS A 38 32.08 19.80 -33.68
C CYS A 38 32.94 21.07 -33.81
N ARG A 39 33.12 21.59 -35.03
CA ARG A 39 33.58 22.96 -35.26
C ARG A 39 32.38 23.91 -35.34
N ARG A 40 32.56 25.12 -34.82
CA ARG A 40 31.60 26.23 -34.92
C ARG A 40 31.40 26.62 -36.39
N PRO A 41 30.19 27.04 -36.82
CA PRO A 41 30.03 27.72 -38.10
C PRO A 41 30.54 29.16 -38.00
N ASP A 42 31.39 29.56 -38.95
CA ASP A 42 31.84 30.94 -39.13
C ASP A 42 30.74 31.81 -39.74
N VAL A 43 30.74 33.09 -39.39
CA VAL A 43 29.81 34.10 -39.92
C VAL A 43 30.36 34.67 -41.23
N PRO A 44 29.59 34.67 -42.35
CA PRO A 44 30.06 35.27 -43.59
C PRO A 44 30.01 36.81 -43.49
N LEU A 45 31.14 37.44 -43.86
CA LEU A 45 31.22 38.88 -44.08
C LEU A 45 30.40 39.24 -45.33
N VAL A 46 29.40 40.13 -45.20
CA VAL A 46 28.72 40.72 -46.36
C VAL A 46 29.34 42.08 -46.64
N THR A 47 29.85 42.25 -47.85
CA THR A 47 30.48 43.47 -48.35
C THR A 47 29.48 44.58 -48.66
N GLU A 48 29.89 45.82 -48.48
CA GLU A 48 29.08 47.01 -48.71
C GLU A 48 28.71 47.19 -50.20
N ALA A 49 27.44 47.52 -50.45
CA ALA A 49 26.98 48.16 -51.68
C ALA A 49 26.38 49.52 -51.33
N ARG A 50 26.83 50.57 -52.02
CA ARG A 50 26.65 51.97 -51.61
C ARG A 50 25.77 52.74 -52.60
N GLU A 51 24.47 52.86 -52.30
CA GLU A 51 23.58 53.77 -53.01
C GLU A 51 23.02 54.85 -52.07
N ARG A 52 22.84 56.06 -52.61
CA ARG A 52 22.42 57.25 -51.86
C ARG A 52 20.93 57.52 -52.14
N GLY A 53 20.11 57.63 -51.11
CA GLY A 53 18.69 57.99 -51.20
C GLY A 53 18.22 58.72 -49.94
N ASN A 54 17.58 59.88 -50.13
CA ASN A 54 17.27 60.91 -49.14
C ASN A 54 16.78 60.51 -47.74
N VAL A 55 17.12 61.38 -46.78
CA VAL A 55 16.72 61.37 -45.37
C VAL A 55 15.26 61.85 -45.19
N THR A 56 14.46 61.09 -44.45
CA THR A 56 13.36 61.66 -43.63
C THR A 56 13.16 60.86 -42.34
N SER A 57 13.41 61.55 -41.23
CA SER A 57 13.04 61.28 -39.83
C SER A 57 12.37 59.94 -39.46
N GLY A 58 13.11 59.11 -38.73
CA GLY A 58 12.59 58.11 -37.80
C GLY A 58 13.59 57.97 -36.65
N LEU A 59 13.13 57.98 -35.39
CA LEU A 59 14.01 57.86 -34.23
C LEU A 59 14.81 56.54 -34.33
N LEU A 60 16.14 56.66 -34.37
CA LEU A 60 17.02 55.52 -34.15
C LEU A 60 16.93 55.13 -32.67
N GLU A 61 16.16 54.08 -32.37
CA GLU A 61 16.29 53.40 -31.09
C GLU A 61 17.75 52.95 -30.93
N THR A 62 18.39 53.36 -29.84
CA THR A 62 19.76 52.95 -29.56
C THR A 62 19.81 51.43 -29.40
N PRO A 63 20.84 50.74 -29.94
CA PRO A 63 20.95 49.31 -29.78
C PRO A 63 21.05 49.01 -28.28
N ARG A 64 20.05 48.30 -27.74
CA ARG A 64 20.03 47.91 -26.33
C ARG A 64 21.26 47.07 -26.06
N ILE A 65 22.23 47.65 -25.36
CA ILE A 65 23.38 46.92 -24.83
C ILE A 65 22.80 45.91 -23.84
N CYS A 66 22.73 44.64 -24.25
CA CYS A 66 22.41 43.55 -23.34
C CYS A 66 23.47 43.52 -22.24
N GLY A 67 23.11 44.04 -21.06
CA GLY A 67 23.98 44.00 -19.89
C GLY A 67 24.33 42.57 -19.57
N VAL A 68 25.60 42.20 -19.78
CA VAL A 68 26.12 40.87 -19.42
C VAL A 68 26.34 40.85 -17.92
N SER A 69 25.26 40.61 -17.18
CA SER A 69 25.30 40.35 -15.74
C SER A 69 26.18 39.14 -15.47
N ARG A 70 27.08 39.24 -14.48
CA ARG A 70 27.88 38.09 -14.04
C ARG A 70 26.94 37.01 -13.53
N ALA A 71 27.09 35.78 -14.02
CA ALA A 71 26.25 34.66 -13.60
C ALA A 71 26.51 34.34 -12.12
N GLU A 72 25.58 34.73 -11.25
CA GLU A 72 25.61 34.37 -9.83
C GLU A 72 25.34 32.88 -9.65
N VAL A 73 26.10 32.25 -8.75
CA VAL A 73 25.98 30.82 -8.45
C VAL A 73 24.69 30.61 -7.67
N ARG A 74 23.63 30.16 -8.35
CA ARG A 74 22.37 29.81 -7.69
C ARG A 74 22.61 28.59 -6.77
N PRO A 75 22.31 28.69 -5.47
CA PRO A 75 22.45 27.55 -4.57
C PRO A 75 21.52 26.42 -5.00
N ILE A 76 21.97 25.18 -4.79
CA ILE A 76 21.19 23.96 -5.06
C ILE A 76 20.95 23.28 -3.72
N ARG A 77 19.78 23.53 -3.12
CA ARG A 77 19.35 22.85 -1.89
C ARG A 77 19.10 21.38 -2.15
N ARG A 78 19.59 20.53 -1.26
CA ARG A 78 19.32 19.08 -1.28
C ARG A 78 18.25 18.78 -0.24
N ILE A 79 17.09 18.32 -0.67
CA ILE A 79 15.97 18.02 0.23
C ILE A 79 15.65 16.53 0.12
N ALA A 80 15.92 15.76 1.17
CA ALA A 80 15.46 14.38 1.23
C ALA A 80 13.99 14.36 1.60
N VAL A 81 13.21 13.50 0.93
CA VAL A 81 11.78 13.30 1.20
C VAL A 81 11.51 11.82 1.43
N ALA A 82 10.95 11.50 2.59
CA ALA A 82 10.45 10.19 2.96
C ALA A 82 8.92 10.21 3.00
N VAL A 83 8.29 9.11 2.56
CA VAL A 83 6.83 8.90 2.64
C VAL A 83 6.52 7.48 3.12
N GLN A 84 5.47 7.35 3.92
CA GLN A 84 5.00 6.09 4.49
C GLN A 84 3.47 6.01 4.42
N GLU A 85 2.91 4.86 4.04
CA GLU A 85 1.45 4.66 4.05
C GLU A 85 0.91 4.74 5.48
N ALA A 86 -0.14 5.54 5.69
CA ALA A 86 -0.83 5.66 6.96
C ALA A 86 -1.93 4.60 7.09
N ASP A 87 -2.11 4.01 8.27
CA ASP A 87 -3.09 2.94 8.52
C ASP A 87 -4.57 3.38 8.37
N GLY A 88 -4.85 4.68 8.33
CA GLY A 88 -6.16 5.24 7.95
C GLY A 88 -6.40 5.36 6.44
N GLY A 89 -5.41 5.02 5.61
CA GLY A 89 -5.34 5.39 4.19
C GLY A 89 -4.79 6.80 3.99
N GLY A 90 -3.95 6.96 2.96
CA GLY A 90 -3.14 8.16 2.75
C GLY A 90 -1.67 7.93 3.12
N PHE A 91 -0.90 9.02 3.20
CA PHE A 91 0.55 8.98 3.41
C PHE A 91 0.99 9.97 4.49
N LEU A 92 1.84 9.51 5.40
CA LEU A 92 2.69 10.35 6.23
C LEU A 92 3.89 10.78 5.37
N PHE A 93 4.35 12.02 5.52
CA PHE A 93 5.59 12.48 4.90
C PHE A 93 6.49 13.22 5.88
N SER A 94 7.78 13.21 5.56
CA SER A 94 8.80 14.00 6.22
C SER A 94 9.85 14.41 5.19
N ALA A 95 10.29 15.66 5.26
CA ALA A 95 11.34 16.19 4.42
C ALA A 95 12.29 17.08 5.23
N VAL A 96 13.57 17.03 4.89
CA VAL A 96 14.65 17.74 5.60
C VAL A 96 15.60 18.33 4.56
N ASP A 97 15.92 19.62 4.71
CA ASP A 97 16.97 20.28 3.94
C ASP A 97 18.36 19.85 4.48
N GLY A 98 19.26 19.50 3.56
CA GLY A 98 20.59 18.97 3.86
C GLY A 98 21.68 20.01 4.08
N ASP A 99 21.36 21.29 3.91
CA ASP A 99 22.24 22.43 4.06
C ASP A 99 21.73 23.37 5.19
N ASP A 100 20.42 23.36 5.49
CA ASP A 100 19.79 24.01 6.66
C ASP A 100 18.96 23.04 7.51
N ALA A 101 19.49 22.63 8.66
CA ALA A 101 18.86 21.66 9.55
C ALA A 101 17.57 22.15 10.25
N ALA A 102 17.27 23.46 10.21
CA ALA A 102 16.04 24.04 10.75
C ALA A 102 14.86 23.93 9.76
N LEU A 103 15.13 23.84 8.46
CA LEU A 103 14.12 23.69 7.43
C LEU A 103 13.67 22.22 7.31
N ARG A 104 12.50 21.95 7.88
CA ARG A 104 11.87 20.63 7.93
C ARG A 104 10.38 20.74 7.65
N TRP A 105 9.87 19.77 6.91
CA TRP A 105 8.45 19.63 6.61
C TRP A 105 7.98 18.25 7.05
N SER A 106 6.80 18.17 7.64
CA SER A 106 6.15 16.89 7.92
C SER A 106 4.64 17.06 7.91
N GLY A 107 3.91 15.97 7.69
CA GLY A 107 2.45 16.03 7.65
C GLY A 107 1.79 14.75 7.19
N THR A 108 0.50 14.87 6.90
CA THR A 108 -0.35 13.79 6.39
C THR A 108 -1.03 14.22 5.09
N LEU A 109 -1.11 13.31 4.12
CA LEU A 109 -1.66 13.52 2.78
C LEU A 109 -2.69 12.44 2.46
N ARG A 110 -3.74 12.79 1.72
CA ARG A 110 -4.82 11.86 1.32
C ARG A 110 -4.72 11.43 -0.14
N SER A 111 -3.50 11.10 -0.56
CA SER A 111 -3.18 10.72 -1.93
C SER A 111 -3.47 9.25 -2.22
N ALA A 112 -3.85 8.93 -3.46
CA ALA A 112 -4.19 7.55 -3.87
C ALA A 112 -2.96 6.65 -4.09
N THR A 113 -1.78 7.23 -4.34
CA THR A 113 -0.51 6.51 -4.55
C THR A 113 0.66 7.29 -3.96
N ALA A 114 1.78 6.60 -3.68
CA ALA A 114 2.99 7.24 -3.17
C ALA A 114 3.61 8.24 -4.16
N ASP A 115 3.50 7.98 -5.47
CA ASP A 115 3.95 8.90 -6.51
C ASP A 115 3.17 10.23 -6.44
N VAL A 116 1.84 10.17 -6.27
CA VAL A 116 1.01 11.38 -6.13
C VAL A 116 1.29 12.11 -4.81
N ALA A 117 1.47 11.38 -3.71
CA ALA A 117 1.85 11.97 -2.43
C ALA A 117 3.17 12.75 -2.52
N LEU A 118 4.19 12.17 -3.18
CA LEU A 118 5.47 12.84 -3.38
C LEU A 118 5.36 14.10 -4.26
N LEU A 119 4.50 14.09 -5.29
CA LEU A 119 4.23 15.29 -6.09
C LEU A 119 3.57 16.39 -5.26
N GLU A 120 2.60 16.05 -4.40
CA GLU A 120 1.99 17.00 -3.46
C GLU A 120 3.04 17.62 -2.52
N VAL A 121 3.94 16.80 -1.95
CA VAL A 121 5.06 17.29 -1.12
C VAL A 121 6.00 18.21 -1.91
N PHE A 122 6.40 17.85 -3.14
CA PHE A 122 7.30 18.67 -3.94
C PHE A 122 6.67 20.03 -4.29
N VAL A 123 5.38 20.06 -4.63
CA VAL A 123 4.63 21.30 -4.86
C VAL A 123 4.53 22.15 -3.60
N GLN A 124 4.29 21.53 -2.43
CA GLN A 124 4.24 22.23 -1.15
C GLN A 124 5.59 22.89 -0.83
N ILE A 125 6.66 22.09 -0.73
CA ILE A 125 8.01 22.59 -0.37
C ILE A 125 8.46 23.67 -1.36
N ARG A 126 8.14 23.52 -2.66
CA ARG A 126 8.49 24.51 -3.68
C ARG A 126 7.77 25.85 -3.50
N ARG A 127 6.59 25.90 -2.86
CA ARG A 127 5.88 27.15 -2.52
C ARG A 127 6.44 27.85 -1.29
N GLU A 128 7.05 27.09 -0.39
CA GLU A 128 7.60 27.59 0.88
C GLU A 128 9.06 28.05 0.76
N ILE A 129 9.76 27.67 -0.32
CA ILE A 129 11.14 28.10 -0.62
C ILE A 129 11.14 29.20 -1.68
N ASP A 130 11.74 30.34 -1.33
CA ASP A 130 11.85 31.52 -2.18
C ASP A 130 12.66 31.30 -3.47
N LEU A 131 12.32 32.08 -4.50
CA LEU A 131 13.15 32.23 -5.70
C LEU A 131 14.38 33.08 -5.34
N PRO A 132 15.61 32.71 -5.80
CA PRO A 132 15.88 31.94 -7.02
C PRO A 132 16.38 30.50 -6.79
N ASP A 133 16.19 29.93 -5.60
CA ASP A 133 16.82 28.66 -5.20
C ASP A 133 16.43 27.48 -6.11
N ARG A 134 17.41 26.62 -6.39
CA ARG A 134 17.19 25.36 -7.11
C ARG A 134 17.05 24.24 -6.10
N ILE A 135 16.04 23.39 -6.28
CA ILE A 135 15.78 22.27 -5.37
C ILE A 135 16.16 20.95 -6.04
N ARG A 136 16.92 20.12 -5.32
CA ARG A 136 17.14 18.72 -5.65
C ARG A 136 16.41 17.86 -4.61
N PHE A 137 15.26 17.33 -5.01
CA PHE A 137 14.53 16.34 -4.22
C PHE A 137 15.21 14.98 -4.34
N LEU A 138 15.55 14.38 -3.19
CA LEU A 138 16.13 13.06 -3.06
C LEU A 138 15.07 12.11 -2.54
N VAL A 139 14.71 11.09 -3.34
CA VAL A 139 13.63 10.15 -3.02
C VAL A 139 13.97 8.71 -3.33
N ARG A 140 13.55 7.80 -2.44
CA ARG A 140 13.76 6.34 -2.59
C ARG A 140 12.48 5.66 -3.10
N VAL A 141 12.17 5.83 -4.39
CA VAL A 141 11.04 5.17 -5.06
C VAL A 141 11.47 4.07 -6.04
N PRO A 142 10.63 3.03 -6.29
CA PRO A 142 10.97 1.94 -7.20
C PRO A 142 11.28 2.40 -8.62
N ARG A 143 12.09 1.64 -9.36
CA ARG A 143 12.47 1.95 -10.76
C ARG A 143 11.30 2.09 -11.74
N GLY A 144 10.12 1.58 -11.39
CA GLY A 144 8.88 1.74 -12.18
C GLY A 144 7.93 2.84 -11.69
N SER A 145 8.40 3.76 -10.84
CA SER A 145 7.64 4.96 -10.42
C SER A 145 7.39 5.91 -11.60
N LEU A 146 6.23 6.55 -11.62
CA LEU A 146 5.89 7.59 -12.60
C LEU A 146 6.82 8.81 -12.51
N LEU A 147 7.45 9.04 -11.33
CA LEU A 147 8.47 10.08 -11.13
C LEU A 147 9.73 9.88 -11.98
N TRP A 148 10.00 8.65 -12.42
CA TRP A 148 11.10 8.35 -13.34
C TRP A 148 10.66 8.34 -14.81
N ALA A 149 9.40 7.99 -15.07
CA ALA A 149 8.86 7.96 -16.44
C ALA A 149 8.63 9.36 -17.01
N HIS A 150 8.21 10.33 -16.18
CA HIS A 150 7.74 11.66 -16.60
C HIS A 150 8.65 12.81 -16.14
N GLN A 151 9.97 12.65 -16.21
CA GLN A 151 10.91 13.66 -15.70
C GLN A 151 10.84 15.01 -16.43
N GLU A 152 10.50 15.02 -17.72
CA GLU A 152 10.46 16.26 -18.52
C GLU A 152 9.17 17.05 -18.30
N GLU A 153 8.04 16.35 -18.18
CA GLU A 153 6.76 16.93 -17.77
C GLU A 153 6.86 17.51 -16.35
N LEU A 154 7.54 16.80 -15.44
CA LEU A 154 7.77 17.28 -14.07
C LEU A 154 8.75 18.47 -14.01
N ARG A 155 9.79 18.53 -14.85
CA ARG A 155 10.62 19.75 -15.00
C ARG A 155 9.80 20.96 -15.44
N SER A 156 8.82 20.73 -16.31
CA SER A 156 7.95 21.78 -16.85
C SER A 156 6.94 22.26 -15.81
N ALA A 157 6.38 21.34 -15.01
CA ALA A 157 5.42 21.65 -13.94
C ALA A 157 6.07 22.22 -12.67
N LEU A 158 7.32 21.85 -12.37
CA LEU A 158 8.09 22.28 -11.20
C LEU A 158 9.41 22.96 -11.62
N PRO A 159 9.35 24.22 -12.11
CA PRO A 159 10.53 24.93 -12.54
C PRO A 159 11.52 25.15 -11.38
N ASN A 160 12.82 25.00 -11.71
CA ASN A 160 13.97 24.96 -10.80
C ASN A 160 14.06 23.73 -9.87
N CYS A 161 13.13 22.79 -9.93
CA CYS A 161 13.24 21.50 -9.23
C CYS A 161 13.92 20.42 -10.08
N THR A 162 14.56 19.46 -9.40
CA THR A 162 15.05 18.21 -9.99
C THR A 162 14.77 17.06 -9.01
N ILE A 163 14.31 15.92 -9.52
CA ILE A 163 13.99 14.73 -8.71
C ILE A 163 15.05 13.67 -9.02
N GLN A 164 15.71 13.15 -7.99
CA GLN A 164 16.81 12.19 -8.11
C GLN A 164 16.69 11.08 -7.05
N GLY A 165 17.26 9.92 -7.34
CA GLY A 165 17.53 8.92 -6.32
C GLY A 165 18.73 9.34 -5.46
N PRO A 166 18.77 8.98 -4.16
CA PRO A 166 19.89 9.31 -3.28
C PRO A 166 21.19 8.64 -3.75
N GLY A 167 22.29 9.39 -3.75
CA GLY A 167 23.63 8.90 -4.00
C GLY A 167 24.33 8.39 -2.73
N PRO A 168 25.59 7.90 -2.85
CA PRO A 168 26.33 7.33 -1.72
C PRO A 168 26.59 8.27 -0.54
N ARG A 169 26.50 9.59 -0.75
CA ARG A 169 26.70 10.62 0.28
C ARG A 169 25.41 11.15 0.90
N ASP A 170 24.26 10.73 0.41
CA ASP A 170 22.95 11.23 0.85
C ASP A 170 22.32 10.32 1.94
N GLY A 171 23.05 9.30 2.41
CA GLY A 171 22.55 8.31 3.37
C GLY A 171 22.06 8.91 4.67
N ASP A 172 22.85 9.79 5.30
CA ASP A 172 22.51 10.42 6.57
C ASP A 172 21.31 11.36 6.44
N LEU A 173 21.21 12.07 5.31
CA LEU A 173 20.10 12.97 5.01
C LEU A 173 18.79 12.21 4.74
N MET A 174 18.86 11.09 4.01
CA MET A 174 17.71 10.18 3.85
C MET A 174 17.31 9.57 5.20
N THR A 175 18.27 9.21 6.05
CA THR A 175 18.01 8.68 7.39
C THR A 175 17.36 9.73 8.28
N ALA A 176 17.76 11.00 8.18
CA ALA A 176 17.14 12.11 8.89
C ALA A 176 15.69 12.37 8.43
N ALA A 177 15.39 12.26 7.13
CA ALA A 177 14.03 12.33 6.62
C ALA A 177 13.19 11.12 7.05
N GLU A 178 13.74 9.91 7.01
CA GLU A 178 13.07 8.68 7.48
C GLU A 178 12.79 8.72 8.99
N ALA A 179 13.74 9.20 9.80
CA ALA A 179 13.56 9.38 11.25
C ALA A 179 12.61 10.54 11.61
N GLY A 180 12.43 11.49 10.70
CA GLY A 180 11.47 12.59 10.82
C GLY A 180 10.05 12.22 10.40
N LEU A 181 9.81 11.03 9.83
CA LEU A 181 8.45 10.50 9.70
C LEU A 181 7.86 10.38 11.11
N PRO A 182 6.66 10.93 11.38
CA PRO A 182 6.07 10.78 12.69
C PRO A 182 5.93 9.28 12.98
N ALA A 183 6.64 8.82 14.00
CA ALA A 183 6.58 7.44 14.47
C ALA A 183 5.09 7.07 14.62
N GLU A 184 4.66 6.04 13.88
CA GLU A 184 3.28 5.58 13.71
C GLU A 184 2.47 5.91 14.96
N THR A 185 1.69 7.02 14.90
CA THR A 185 1.33 7.73 16.13
C THR A 185 0.69 6.74 17.08
N PRO A 186 1.34 6.44 18.24
CA PRO A 186 0.79 5.47 19.15
C PRO A 186 -0.63 5.96 19.47
N PRO A 187 -1.62 5.05 19.48
CA PRO A 187 -3.02 5.41 19.69
C PRO A 187 -3.14 6.47 20.79
N PRO A 188 -3.92 7.56 20.59
CA PRO A 188 -4.26 8.41 21.71
C PRO A 188 -4.75 7.51 22.84
N VAL A 189 -4.20 7.68 24.04
CA VAL A 189 -4.16 6.65 25.09
C VAL A 189 -5.55 6.07 25.39
N ASP A 190 -6.59 6.87 25.22
CA ASP A 190 -8.01 6.52 25.23
C ASP A 190 -8.38 5.28 24.37
N GLN A 191 -7.77 5.08 23.19
CA GLN A 191 -8.06 3.92 22.33
C GLN A 191 -7.52 2.59 22.87
N LEU A 192 -6.54 2.62 23.78
CA LEU A 192 -6.08 1.44 24.51
C LEU A 192 -6.91 1.17 25.78
N LEU A 193 -7.53 2.23 26.35
CA LEU A 193 -8.46 2.16 27.49
C LEU A 193 -9.86 1.68 27.07
N LEU A 194 -10.30 2.02 25.85
CA LEU A 194 -11.57 1.54 25.32
C LEU A 194 -11.55 0.00 25.10
N PRO A 195 -12.68 -0.72 25.31
CA PRO A 195 -12.74 -2.18 25.21
C PRO A 195 -12.20 -2.72 23.88
N ALA A 196 -11.56 -3.89 23.89
CA ALA A 196 -11.04 -4.49 22.67
C ALA A 196 -12.16 -4.68 21.63
N LEU A 197 -11.95 -4.18 20.42
CA LEU A 197 -12.93 -4.23 19.34
C LEU A 197 -12.99 -5.66 18.80
N THR A 198 -14.18 -6.27 18.81
CA THR A 198 -14.40 -7.58 18.21
C THR A 198 -14.44 -7.43 16.70
N VAL A 199 -13.70 -8.27 15.99
CA VAL A 199 -13.64 -8.31 14.53
C VAL A 199 -13.72 -9.75 14.06
N ALA A 200 -14.54 -10.06 13.06
CA ALA A 200 -14.49 -11.32 12.34
C ALA A 200 -13.83 -11.14 10.97
N ALA A 201 -13.14 -12.17 10.48
CA ALA A 201 -12.37 -12.12 9.24
C ALA A 201 -12.46 -13.46 8.48
N ASP A 202 -12.81 -13.42 7.19
CA ASP A 202 -13.07 -14.59 6.34
C ASP A 202 -12.61 -14.41 4.86
N GLY A 203 -12.50 -15.51 4.11
CA GLY A 203 -11.98 -15.61 2.75
C GLY A 203 -12.74 -16.58 1.86
N SER A 204 -13.34 -16.07 0.77
CA SER A 204 -14.16 -16.83 -0.17
C SER A 204 -13.44 -17.08 -1.50
N VAL A 205 -13.05 -18.33 -1.78
CA VAL A 205 -12.27 -18.70 -2.98
C VAL A 205 -13.02 -19.66 -3.90
N ARG A 206 -13.12 -19.31 -5.20
CA ARG A 206 -13.67 -20.18 -6.25
C ARG A 206 -12.79 -20.16 -7.51
N GLY A 207 -12.02 -21.23 -7.70
CA GLY A 207 -11.13 -21.39 -8.85
C GLY A 207 -9.88 -20.50 -8.75
N ARG A 208 -9.82 -19.46 -9.60
CA ARG A 208 -8.79 -18.40 -9.58
C ARG A 208 -9.27 -17.09 -8.94
N PHE A 209 -10.56 -17.02 -8.62
CA PHE A 209 -11.19 -15.82 -8.06
C PHE A 209 -11.26 -15.99 -6.55
N GLY A 210 -10.73 -15.02 -5.82
CA GLY A 210 -10.81 -14.95 -4.37
C GLY A 210 -11.46 -13.63 -3.95
N GLY A 211 -12.10 -13.64 -2.80
CA GLY A 211 -12.45 -12.44 -2.04
C GLY A 211 -12.03 -12.65 -0.60
N TYR A 212 -11.78 -11.57 0.11
CA TYR A 212 -11.72 -11.58 1.56
C TYR A 212 -12.63 -10.49 2.12
N GLY A 213 -13.09 -10.68 3.35
CA GLY A 213 -13.97 -9.77 4.06
C GLY A 213 -13.64 -9.76 5.55
N TRP A 214 -13.82 -8.62 6.20
CA TRP A 214 -13.79 -8.51 7.65
C TRP A 214 -14.85 -7.51 8.12
N LEU A 215 -15.40 -7.74 9.31
CA LEU A 215 -16.44 -6.93 9.93
C LEU A 215 -16.14 -6.76 11.42
N ALA A 216 -16.17 -5.53 11.91
CA ALA A 216 -16.02 -5.17 13.30
C ALA A 216 -17.37 -4.89 13.97
N SER A 217 -17.44 -5.07 15.29
CA SER A 217 -18.65 -4.83 16.09
C SER A 217 -19.12 -3.37 16.11
N ASP A 218 -18.32 -2.42 15.63
CA ASP A 218 -18.70 -1.01 15.46
C ASP A 218 -19.17 -0.68 14.03
N GLY A 219 -19.39 -1.70 13.19
CA GLY A 219 -19.80 -1.54 11.80
C GLY A 219 -18.66 -1.16 10.84
N ARG A 220 -17.41 -0.99 11.31
CA ARG A 220 -16.25 -0.87 10.39
C ARG A 220 -16.06 -2.18 9.65
N TYR A 221 -15.76 -2.09 8.36
CA TYR A 221 -15.61 -3.28 7.51
C TYR A 221 -14.60 -3.07 6.40
N GLY A 222 -14.13 -4.17 5.83
CA GLY A 222 -13.33 -4.17 4.62
C GLY A 222 -13.60 -5.41 3.78
N LEU A 223 -13.49 -5.26 2.46
CA LEU A 223 -13.61 -6.37 1.52
C LEU A 223 -12.79 -6.09 0.26
N GLN A 224 -12.20 -7.13 -0.33
CA GLN A 224 -11.41 -7.00 -1.56
C GLN A 224 -11.47 -8.25 -2.41
N GLY A 225 -11.93 -8.10 -3.66
CA GLY A 225 -11.86 -9.14 -4.67
C GLY A 225 -10.48 -9.21 -5.31
N ARG A 226 -10.00 -10.42 -5.62
CA ARG A 226 -8.69 -10.69 -6.22
C ARG A 226 -8.77 -11.80 -7.27
N ILE A 227 -7.96 -11.67 -8.32
CA ILE A 227 -7.66 -12.76 -9.25
C ILE A 227 -6.26 -13.24 -8.90
N ASP A 228 -6.14 -14.48 -8.44
CA ASP A 228 -4.87 -15.06 -7.99
C ASP A 228 -4.53 -16.30 -8.82
N SER A 229 -3.24 -16.46 -9.14
CA SER A 229 -2.74 -17.66 -9.80
C SER A 229 -2.29 -18.70 -8.78
N ARG A 230 -2.75 -19.95 -8.94
CA ARG A 230 -2.32 -21.10 -8.14
C ARG A 230 -0.80 -21.27 -8.12
N ARG A 231 -0.07 -20.83 -9.16
CA ARG A 231 1.40 -20.82 -9.20
C ARG A 231 2.04 -20.01 -8.06
N PHE A 232 1.40 -18.94 -7.62
CA PHE A 232 1.94 -18.03 -6.59
C PHE A 232 1.29 -18.21 -5.21
N ILE A 233 0.05 -18.70 -5.14
CA ILE A 233 -0.66 -18.96 -3.88
C ILE A 233 -0.44 -20.37 -3.32
N GLY A 234 -0.16 -21.36 -4.16
CA GLY A 234 -0.11 -22.76 -3.75
C GLY A 234 -1.50 -23.38 -3.58
N CYS A 235 -1.58 -24.44 -2.79
CA CYS A 235 -2.82 -25.19 -2.52
C CYS A 235 -3.69 -24.53 -1.44
N ARG A 236 -3.10 -23.74 -0.53
CA ARG A 236 -3.74 -23.15 0.67
C ARG A 236 -4.54 -21.87 0.38
N ALA A 237 -5.29 -21.82 -0.72
CA ALA A 237 -5.88 -20.57 -1.22
C ALA A 237 -6.90 -19.91 -0.26
N SER A 238 -7.75 -20.69 0.44
CA SER A 238 -8.69 -20.15 1.45
C SER A 238 -7.94 -19.47 2.59
N MET A 239 -7.01 -20.20 3.21
CA MET A 239 -6.12 -19.70 4.27
C MET A 239 -5.35 -18.43 3.85
N VAL A 240 -4.94 -18.31 2.59
CA VAL A 240 -4.30 -17.10 2.05
C VAL A 240 -5.29 -15.93 1.94
N ALA A 241 -6.57 -16.17 1.64
CA ALA A 241 -7.60 -15.13 1.63
C ALA A 241 -7.89 -14.63 3.06
N GLU A 242 -8.01 -15.52 4.02
CA GLU A 242 -8.27 -15.19 5.43
C GLU A 242 -7.08 -14.48 6.10
N LEU A 243 -5.84 -14.92 5.86
CA LEU A 243 -4.64 -14.20 6.30
C LEU A 243 -4.57 -12.76 5.75
N ARG A 244 -5.17 -12.51 4.57
CA ARG A 244 -5.33 -11.15 4.01
C ARG A 244 -6.49 -10.39 4.66
N ALA A 245 -7.56 -11.07 5.07
CA ALA A 245 -8.66 -10.47 5.83
C ALA A 245 -8.15 -9.92 7.17
N ILE A 246 -7.39 -10.75 7.90
CA ILE A 246 -6.74 -10.40 9.17
C ILE A 246 -5.78 -9.21 8.99
N ASP A 247 -4.89 -9.25 7.98
CA ASP A 247 -3.98 -8.12 7.66
C ASP A 247 -4.72 -6.82 7.35
N ASP A 248 -5.78 -6.88 6.52
CA ASP A 248 -6.55 -5.70 6.14
C ASP A 248 -7.34 -5.11 7.32
N ALA A 249 -7.84 -5.95 8.24
CA ALA A 249 -8.47 -5.52 9.49
C ALA A 249 -7.46 -4.84 10.43
N VAL A 250 -6.31 -5.46 10.66
CA VAL A 250 -5.22 -4.91 11.49
C VAL A 250 -4.76 -3.56 10.95
N ARG A 251 -4.59 -3.46 9.62
CA ARG A 251 -4.18 -2.23 8.93
C ARG A 251 -5.24 -1.13 9.03
N LYS A 252 -6.51 -1.41 8.75
CA LYS A 252 -7.56 -0.37 8.67
C LYS A 252 -8.15 0.04 10.02
N VAL A 253 -7.82 -0.68 11.09
CA VAL A 253 -8.15 -0.30 12.45
C VAL A 253 -6.85 -0.11 13.25
N PRO A 254 -6.06 0.96 12.98
CA PRO A 254 -4.89 1.30 13.78
C PRO A 254 -5.27 1.60 15.23
N GLY A 255 -4.29 1.47 16.12
CA GLY A 255 -4.37 2.00 17.49
C GLY A 255 -5.31 1.29 18.47
N ARG A 256 -6.34 0.59 17.99
CA ARG A 256 -7.28 -0.14 18.85
C ARG A 256 -6.77 -1.55 19.16
N ARG A 257 -7.04 -2.03 20.38
CA ARG A 257 -6.94 -3.46 20.72
C ARG A 257 -8.00 -4.25 19.94
N LEU A 258 -7.62 -5.31 19.25
CA LEU A 258 -8.51 -6.12 18.40
C LEU A 258 -8.61 -7.55 18.93
N ASN A 259 -9.83 -8.04 19.07
CA ASN A 259 -10.14 -9.46 19.24
C ASN A 259 -10.61 -10.00 17.90
N ILE A 260 -9.71 -10.64 17.13
CA ILE A 260 -9.98 -11.09 15.77
C ILE A 260 -10.39 -12.57 15.79
N PHE A 261 -11.58 -12.86 15.26
CA PHE A 261 -12.11 -14.20 15.06
C PHE A 261 -12.01 -14.61 13.58
N CYS A 262 -11.68 -15.89 13.36
CA CYS A 262 -11.50 -16.50 12.05
C CYS A 262 -11.82 -17.99 12.20
N ASP A 263 -12.50 -18.59 11.22
CA ASP A 263 -12.99 -19.97 11.34
C ASP A 263 -12.02 -21.05 10.80
N ASN A 264 -10.97 -20.65 10.08
CA ASN A 264 -9.88 -21.53 9.66
C ASN A 264 -8.76 -21.60 10.71
N SER A 265 -8.73 -22.70 11.45
CA SER A 265 -7.69 -22.99 12.44
C SER A 265 -6.25 -22.96 11.89
N TYR A 266 -6.04 -23.25 10.59
CA TYR A 266 -4.72 -23.11 9.97
C TYR A 266 -4.30 -21.65 9.78
N ALA A 267 -5.23 -20.79 9.36
CA ALA A 267 -4.97 -19.35 9.22
C ALA A 267 -4.64 -18.72 10.59
N VAL A 268 -5.45 -19.01 11.61
CA VAL A 268 -5.20 -18.58 13.01
C VAL A 268 -3.85 -19.09 13.51
N SER A 269 -3.52 -20.36 13.30
CA SER A 269 -2.23 -20.94 13.71
C SER A 269 -1.04 -20.24 13.05
N MET A 270 -1.15 -19.91 11.76
CA MET A 270 -0.07 -19.23 11.04
C MET A 270 0.05 -17.75 11.42
N ALA A 271 -1.07 -17.04 11.62
CA ALA A 271 -1.08 -15.65 12.07
C ALA A 271 -0.42 -15.51 13.46
N ARG A 272 -0.72 -16.43 14.40
CA ARG A 272 -0.04 -16.49 15.71
C ARG A 272 1.48 -16.71 15.57
N LYS A 273 1.90 -17.66 14.74
CA LYS A 273 3.34 -17.89 14.46
C LYS A 273 4.02 -16.66 13.85
N TRP A 274 3.32 -15.86 13.05
CA TRP A 274 3.84 -14.58 12.55
C TRP A 274 3.94 -13.52 13.65
N MET A 275 2.96 -13.44 14.56
CA MET A 275 3.05 -12.59 15.75
C MET A 275 4.28 -12.94 16.61
N ASP A 276 4.58 -14.23 16.75
CA ASP A 276 5.80 -14.76 17.40
C ASP A 276 7.10 -14.50 16.61
N GLY A 277 7.02 -13.89 15.42
CA GLY A 277 8.18 -13.55 14.58
C GLY A 277 8.66 -14.65 13.63
N GLN A 278 7.96 -15.79 13.53
CA GLN A 278 8.37 -16.90 12.66
C GLN A 278 8.16 -16.54 11.18
N GLN A 279 9.25 -16.61 10.40
CA GLN A 279 9.25 -16.27 8.97
C GLN A 279 8.77 -17.43 8.05
N ILE A 280 7.64 -18.05 8.42
CA ILE A 280 7.02 -19.14 7.65
C ILE A 280 5.92 -18.61 6.72
N LEU A 281 5.57 -19.32 5.66
CA LEU A 281 4.49 -18.95 4.74
C LEU A 281 3.59 -20.16 4.41
N PRO A 282 2.36 -19.96 3.89
CA PRO A 282 1.49 -21.05 3.50
C PRO A 282 2.14 -21.93 2.43
N GLU A 283 1.82 -23.22 2.50
CA GLU A 283 2.38 -24.25 1.61
C GLU A 283 2.17 -23.91 0.11
N GLY A 284 3.28 -23.87 -0.64
CA GLY A 284 3.29 -23.50 -2.06
C GLY A 284 3.17 -21.99 -2.35
N TYR A 285 3.07 -21.13 -1.34
CA TYR A 285 3.05 -19.68 -1.52
C TYR A 285 4.45 -19.18 -1.93
N ARG A 286 4.58 -18.63 -3.13
CA ARG A 286 5.84 -18.07 -3.63
C ARG A 286 5.97 -16.61 -3.24
N THR A 287 7.19 -16.15 -2.94
CA THR A 287 7.50 -14.74 -2.63
C THR A 287 7.88 -13.92 -3.85
N GLU A 288 8.36 -14.55 -4.93
CA GLU A 288 8.68 -13.93 -6.21
C GLU A 288 7.49 -13.14 -6.80
N ARG A 289 7.69 -11.88 -7.18
CA ARG A 289 6.71 -11.07 -7.92
C ARG A 289 7.39 -10.31 -9.06
N ALA A 290 6.61 -9.95 -10.07
CA ALA A 290 7.07 -9.09 -11.15
C ALA A 290 7.58 -7.73 -10.61
N ALA A 291 8.59 -7.17 -11.28
CA ALA A 291 9.19 -5.86 -10.96
C ALA A 291 9.68 -5.69 -9.52
N GLY A 292 10.12 -6.78 -8.86
CA GLY A 292 10.70 -6.73 -7.51
C GLY A 292 9.72 -6.38 -6.38
N LYS A 293 8.41 -6.43 -6.63
CA LYS A 293 7.38 -6.11 -5.62
C LYS A 293 7.42 -7.11 -4.46
N THR A 294 7.30 -6.65 -3.23
CA THR A 294 7.18 -7.53 -2.05
C THR A 294 5.87 -8.33 -2.11
N ALA A 295 5.93 -9.63 -1.79
CA ALA A 295 4.73 -10.45 -1.70
C ALA A 295 3.84 -10.03 -0.53
N GLY A 296 2.53 -9.88 -0.77
CA GLY A 296 1.59 -9.36 0.23
C GLY A 296 1.63 -10.08 1.60
N LEU A 297 1.82 -11.40 1.65
CA LEU A 297 1.89 -12.11 2.94
C LEU A 297 3.19 -11.82 3.73
N LEU A 298 4.27 -11.38 3.09
CA LEU A 298 5.46 -10.90 3.81
C LEU A 298 5.20 -9.53 4.47
N ILE A 299 4.37 -8.70 3.84
CA ILE A 299 3.92 -7.42 4.42
C ILE A 299 2.99 -7.71 5.61
N ALA A 300 2.02 -8.61 5.42
CA ALA A 300 1.11 -9.07 6.47
C ALA A 300 1.84 -9.64 7.69
N GLN A 301 2.79 -10.57 7.47
CA GLN A 301 3.63 -11.16 8.51
C GLN A 301 4.35 -10.09 9.34
N ARG A 302 4.98 -9.11 8.68
CA ARG A 302 5.65 -7.99 9.38
C ARG A 302 4.65 -7.13 10.15
N ARG A 303 3.51 -6.77 9.56
CA ARG A 303 2.48 -5.96 10.22
C ARG A 303 1.91 -6.64 11.47
N LEU A 304 1.59 -7.93 11.37
CA LEU A 304 1.11 -8.76 12.48
C LEU A 304 2.15 -8.88 13.60
N HIS A 305 3.43 -9.06 13.27
CA HIS A 305 4.50 -9.04 14.27
C HIS A 305 4.64 -7.68 14.96
N LEU A 306 4.66 -6.57 14.21
CA LEU A 306 4.78 -5.22 14.77
C LEU A 306 3.59 -4.87 15.68
N ASN A 307 2.37 -5.26 15.29
CA ASN A 307 1.14 -4.96 16.02
C ASN A 307 0.76 -6.02 17.08
N ARG A 308 1.59 -7.05 17.31
CA ARG A 308 1.26 -8.21 18.16
C ARG A 308 0.74 -7.87 19.57
N ALA A 309 1.16 -6.76 20.16
CA ALA A 309 0.75 -6.34 21.51
C ALA A 309 -0.72 -5.87 21.60
N ARG A 310 -1.34 -5.47 20.48
CA ARG A 310 -2.73 -5.00 20.44
C ARG A 310 -3.70 -6.01 19.81
N ILE A 311 -3.25 -7.18 19.38
CA ILE A 311 -4.08 -8.16 18.65
C ILE A 311 -4.15 -9.47 19.44
N ASP A 312 -5.36 -9.97 19.67
CA ASP A 312 -5.60 -11.37 20.02
C ASP A 312 -6.37 -12.02 18.85
N ILE A 313 -5.83 -13.11 18.31
CA ILE A 313 -6.44 -13.84 17.18
C ILE A 313 -6.93 -15.18 17.70
N ARG A 314 -8.23 -15.44 17.58
CA ARG A 314 -8.90 -16.65 18.07
C ARG A 314 -9.57 -17.40 16.93
N TRP A 315 -9.54 -18.72 17.05
CA TRP A 315 -10.33 -19.61 16.20
C TRP A 315 -11.76 -19.66 16.72
N THR A 316 -12.74 -19.48 15.84
CA THR A 316 -14.16 -19.75 16.11
C THR A 316 -14.63 -20.97 15.30
N ARG A 317 -15.69 -21.63 15.73
CA ARG A 317 -16.31 -22.68 14.90
C ARG A 317 -17.15 -22.01 13.82
N SER A 318 -16.89 -22.37 12.57
CA SER A 318 -17.70 -21.95 11.42
C SER A 318 -19.18 -22.25 11.62
N HIS A 319 -20.05 -21.41 11.08
CA HIS A 319 -21.51 -21.58 11.02
C HIS A 319 -22.22 -21.86 12.36
N GLN A 320 -21.77 -21.21 13.45
CA GLN A 320 -22.52 -21.15 14.72
C GLN A 320 -23.61 -20.05 14.73
N GLY A 321 -23.82 -19.32 13.62
CA GLY A 321 -24.74 -18.18 13.58
C GLY A 321 -24.22 -16.95 14.31
N GLU A 322 -22.90 -16.79 14.43
CA GLU A 322 -22.28 -15.60 15.01
C GLU A 322 -22.35 -14.44 13.97
N PRO A 323 -23.06 -13.33 14.25
CA PRO A 323 -23.39 -12.36 13.21
C PRO A 323 -22.18 -11.69 12.54
N LEU A 324 -21.07 -11.44 13.25
CA LEU A 324 -19.89 -10.83 12.63
C LEU A 324 -19.22 -11.79 11.64
N ASN A 325 -19.11 -13.08 11.97
CA ASN A 325 -18.55 -14.10 11.09
C ASN A 325 -19.39 -14.30 9.83
N GLU A 326 -20.71 -14.40 9.96
CA GLU A 326 -21.62 -14.49 8.80
C GLU A 326 -21.57 -13.20 7.96
N GLY A 327 -21.40 -12.02 8.58
CA GLY A 327 -21.14 -10.77 7.88
C GLY A 327 -19.79 -10.74 7.14
N ALA A 328 -18.73 -11.31 7.72
CA ALA A 328 -17.42 -11.44 7.10
C ALA A 328 -17.46 -12.37 5.87
N ASP A 329 -18.12 -13.53 5.95
CA ASP A 329 -18.35 -14.42 4.79
C ASP A 329 -19.19 -13.72 3.71
N ALA A 330 -20.28 -13.05 4.09
CA ALA A 330 -21.12 -12.33 3.15
C ALA A 330 -20.33 -11.24 2.38
N LEU A 331 -19.45 -10.51 3.06
CA LEU A 331 -18.50 -9.56 2.47
C LEU A 331 -17.45 -10.25 1.57
N ALA A 332 -16.84 -11.35 2.02
CA ALA A 332 -15.86 -12.11 1.25
C ALA A 332 -16.46 -12.69 -0.04
N ARG A 333 -17.67 -13.26 0.04
CA ARG A 333 -18.45 -13.77 -1.09
C ARG A 333 -18.92 -12.66 -2.03
N LEU A 334 -19.27 -11.49 -1.51
CA LEU A 334 -19.61 -10.32 -2.33
C LEU A 334 -18.38 -9.87 -3.13
N ALA A 335 -17.22 -9.74 -2.49
CA ALA A 335 -15.95 -9.42 -3.12
C ALA A 335 -15.53 -10.45 -4.20
N SER A 336 -15.66 -11.75 -3.89
CA SER A 336 -15.31 -12.85 -4.80
C SER A 336 -16.22 -12.92 -6.03
N ARG A 337 -17.53 -12.73 -5.86
CA ARG A 337 -18.50 -12.65 -6.98
C ARG A 337 -18.32 -11.38 -7.83
N TYR A 338 -17.98 -10.26 -7.19
CA TYR A 338 -17.76 -9.01 -7.90
C TYR A 338 -16.55 -9.10 -8.85
N ILE A 339 -15.39 -9.57 -8.37
CA ILE A 339 -14.19 -9.71 -9.21
C ILE A 339 -14.31 -10.83 -10.27
N ARG A 340 -15.20 -11.81 -10.05
CA ARG A 340 -15.52 -12.85 -11.03
C ARG A 340 -16.45 -12.38 -12.14
N GLY A 341 -17.18 -11.29 -11.92
CA GLY A 341 -18.12 -10.70 -12.88
C GLY A 341 -19.54 -11.32 -12.85
N ASP A 342 -19.81 -12.31 -12.00
CA ASP A 342 -21.15 -12.94 -11.89
C ASP A 342 -22.09 -12.22 -10.92
N SER A 343 -21.63 -11.16 -10.25
CA SER A 343 -22.46 -10.40 -9.31
C SER A 343 -23.57 -9.56 -9.97
N GLY A 344 -23.39 -9.17 -11.24
CA GLY A 344 -24.29 -8.25 -11.95
C GLY A 344 -24.34 -6.82 -11.38
N LEU A 345 -23.40 -6.43 -10.52
CA LEU A 345 -23.43 -5.15 -9.81
C LEU A 345 -22.59 -4.07 -10.48
N SER A 346 -23.10 -2.84 -10.51
CA SER A 346 -22.25 -1.66 -10.73
C SER A 346 -21.30 -1.43 -9.53
N PRO A 347 -20.19 -0.67 -9.71
CA PRO A 347 -19.28 -0.32 -8.61
C PRO A 347 -19.94 0.45 -7.46
N THR A 348 -21.05 1.15 -7.73
CA THR A 348 -21.82 1.88 -6.72
C THR A 348 -22.74 0.94 -5.93
N GLU A 349 -23.39 -0.01 -6.60
CA GLU A 349 -24.23 -1.02 -5.94
C GLU A 349 -23.41 -2.03 -5.14
N TYR A 350 -22.22 -2.39 -5.62
CA TYR A 350 -21.25 -3.19 -4.87
C TYR A 350 -20.92 -2.54 -3.52
N ARG A 351 -20.59 -1.23 -3.53
CA ARG A 351 -20.33 -0.46 -2.30
C ARG A 351 -21.58 -0.34 -1.42
N ARG A 352 -22.76 -0.10 -2.00
CA ARG A 352 -24.05 -0.04 -1.28
C ARG A 352 -24.38 -1.35 -0.58
N ARG A 353 -24.23 -2.50 -1.27
CA ARG A 353 -24.48 -3.83 -0.69
C ARG A 353 -23.46 -4.17 0.39
N ALA A 354 -22.18 -3.88 0.18
CA ALA A 354 -21.16 -4.12 1.20
C ALA A 354 -21.44 -3.34 2.50
N ARG A 355 -21.84 -2.07 2.37
CA ARG A 355 -22.30 -1.24 3.49
C ARG A 355 -23.50 -1.86 4.22
N GLY A 356 -24.56 -2.18 3.48
CA GLY A 356 -25.78 -2.74 4.08
C GLY A 356 -25.57 -4.08 4.79
N LEU A 357 -24.66 -4.94 4.28
CA LEU A 357 -24.25 -6.16 4.98
C LEU A 357 -23.55 -5.82 6.31
N ALA A 358 -22.56 -4.92 6.29
CA ALA A 358 -21.81 -4.55 7.48
C ALA A 358 -22.70 -3.89 8.55
N GLU A 359 -23.58 -2.97 8.15
CA GLU A 359 -24.51 -2.27 9.05
C GLU A 359 -25.52 -3.25 9.68
N ALA A 360 -26.08 -4.19 8.91
CA ALA A 360 -27.03 -5.19 9.42
C ALA A 360 -26.39 -6.18 10.40
N PHE A 361 -25.29 -6.83 10.01
CA PHE A 361 -24.65 -7.87 10.82
C PHE A 361 -23.97 -7.30 12.07
N ALA A 362 -23.41 -6.08 12.03
CA ALA A 362 -22.88 -5.44 13.23
C ALA A 362 -24.00 -5.02 14.20
N ALA A 363 -25.16 -4.56 13.71
CA ALA A 363 -26.31 -4.26 14.54
C ALA A 363 -26.88 -5.53 15.21
N GLU A 364 -27.00 -6.63 14.47
CA GLU A 364 -27.41 -7.94 15.00
C GLU A 364 -26.42 -8.47 16.05
N PHE A 365 -25.11 -8.32 15.83
CA PHE A 365 -24.09 -8.63 16.82
C PHE A 365 -24.28 -7.82 18.11
N CYS A 366 -24.43 -6.51 18.00
CA CYS A 366 -24.64 -5.64 19.16
C CYS A 366 -25.91 -6.00 19.92
N ALA A 367 -27.04 -6.20 19.23
CA ALA A 367 -28.30 -6.62 19.86
C ALA A 367 -28.18 -7.99 20.58
N SER A 368 -27.35 -8.89 20.07
CA SER A 368 -27.11 -10.22 20.68
C SER A 368 -26.13 -10.21 21.86
N HIS A 369 -25.36 -9.12 22.02
CA HIS A 369 -24.29 -9.00 23.03
C HIS A 369 -24.45 -7.77 23.95
N GLU A 370 -25.55 -7.02 23.83
CA GLU A 370 -25.88 -5.95 24.76
C GLU A 370 -26.16 -6.57 26.14
N PRO A 371 -25.54 -6.06 27.22
CA PRO A 371 -25.78 -6.60 28.55
C PRO A 371 -27.26 -6.42 28.90
N ILE A 372 -27.90 -7.51 29.34
CA ILE A 372 -29.25 -7.49 29.90
C ILE A 372 -29.27 -6.42 30.99
N GLN A 373 -29.99 -5.31 30.75
CA GLN A 373 -30.20 -4.32 31.79
C GLN A 373 -30.92 -5.03 32.94
N PRO A 374 -30.39 -4.98 34.19
CA PRO A 374 -31.14 -5.50 35.32
C PRO A 374 -32.50 -4.77 35.36
N PRO A 375 -33.61 -5.48 35.62
CA PRO A 375 -34.93 -4.88 35.58
C PRO A 375 -34.95 -3.67 36.50
N ALA A 376 -35.40 -2.53 35.97
CA ALA A 376 -35.41 -1.27 36.70
C ALA A 376 -36.11 -1.47 38.05
N SER A 377 -35.35 -1.32 39.15
CA SER A 377 -35.87 -1.50 40.49
C SER A 377 -37.09 -0.60 40.67
N PRO A 378 -38.28 -1.14 40.99
CA PRO A 378 -39.49 -0.32 41.12
C PRO A 378 -39.27 0.71 42.21
N THR A 379 -39.22 1.98 41.82
CA THR A 379 -38.90 3.08 42.73
C THR A 379 -39.99 3.14 43.79
N GLY A 380 -39.61 2.89 45.04
CA GLY A 380 -40.55 2.51 46.09
C GLY A 380 -41.56 3.60 46.41
N ASN A 381 -42.86 3.25 46.33
CA ASN A 381 -43.89 4.00 47.03
C ASN A 381 -43.99 3.43 48.46
N ILE A 382 -43.17 3.96 49.37
CA ILE A 382 -43.14 3.52 50.78
C ILE A 382 -44.44 3.97 51.46
N ALA A 383 -45.43 3.09 51.46
CA ALA A 383 -46.65 3.27 52.24
C ALA A 383 -46.30 3.25 53.74
N ARG A 384 -46.66 4.34 54.41
CA ARG A 384 -46.38 4.61 55.83
C ARG A 384 -47.13 3.63 56.74
N ILE A 385 -46.43 2.66 57.33
CA ILE A 385 -47.01 1.75 58.33
C ILE A 385 -47.09 2.48 59.68
N PRO A 386 -48.26 2.50 60.36
CA PRO A 386 -48.40 3.14 61.67
C PRO A 386 -47.81 2.28 62.80
N SER A 387 -47.21 2.96 63.78
CA SER A 387 -46.53 2.35 64.92
C SER A 387 -47.48 1.78 65.98
N ARG A 388 -47.24 0.53 66.41
CA ARG A 388 -47.74 -0.02 67.69
C ARG A 388 -46.76 -1.06 68.27
N ILE A 389 -46.16 -0.69 69.42
CA ILE A 389 -46.06 -1.44 70.70
C ILE A 389 -46.16 -2.99 70.54
N THR A 390 -45.18 -3.79 71.01
CA THR A 390 -45.03 -4.13 72.45
C THR A 390 -43.61 -4.60 72.80
N ALA A 391 -43.21 -4.42 74.06
CA ALA A 391 -41.90 -4.80 74.60
C ALA A 391 -41.85 -6.23 75.17
N TRP A 392 -40.64 -6.80 75.26
CA TRP A 392 -40.01 -7.53 76.39
C TRP A 392 -38.55 -7.82 75.93
N ALA A 393 -37.49 -7.51 76.70
CA ALA A 393 -37.04 -8.15 77.93
C ALA A 393 -36.69 -9.65 77.72
N ALA A 394 -35.50 -10.18 78.06
CA ALA A 394 -34.27 -9.55 78.56
C ALA A 394 -33.05 -10.52 78.45
N THR A 395 -31.84 -9.99 78.66
CA THR A 395 -30.65 -10.61 79.32
C THR A 395 -29.93 -11.85 78.77
N SER A 396 -28.58 -11.75 78.86
CA SER A 396 -27.60 -12.84 79.10
C SER A 396 -27.27 -13.82 77.96
N ASP A 397 -26.04 -14.33 77.82
CA ASP A 397 -24.75 -13.83 78.34
C ASP A 397 -23.57 -14.36 77.50
N SER A 398 -22.43 -13.73 77.72
CA SER A 398 -21.05 -14.08 77.35
C SER A 398 -20.72 -15.58 77.11
N LEU A 399 -20.09 -15.89 75.96
CA LEU A 399 -18.79 -16.59 75.85
C LEU A 399 -18.21 -16.53 74.43
#